data_AF-A0A9W8YB59-F1
#
_entry.id   AF-A0A9W8YB59-F1
#
_cell.length_a   1.000
_cell.length_b   1.000
_cell.length_c   1.000
_cell.angle_alpha   90.00
_cell.angle_beta   90.00
_cell.angle_gamma   90.00
#
_symmetry.space_group_name_H-M   'P 1'
#
loop_
_entity.id
_entity.type
_entity.pdbx_description
1 polymer ?
#
loop_
_entity_poly.entity_id
_entity_poly.type
_entity_poly.pdbx_seq_one_letter_code
_entity_poly.pdbx_strand_id
1 'polypeptide(L)'
;MPLAAIGQIRSTASPSHNLVQCQSLVQKAHSAGAAALFLPEASDYITTGPSSSLCKPITDSEFVLGLRASAKQYHLPINVGIHEPTPSGKVANTLLWIDSQGDITHRYQKLHLFDVDIKDGPQLKESNTVERGNHIIDPFPTPLGLVGLQICFDLRFPEPALALRARGAQILTYPSAFTVPTGRAGHWEVLLRARAIETQSYVVAAAQKAEAEAASNM
;
A
#
# COMPACT_ATOMS: atom_id res chain seq x y z
N MET A 1 -17.36 17.86 -2.40
CA MET A 1 -15.96 17.40 -2.47
C MET A 1 -15.96 15.92 -2.80
N PRO A 2 -15.08 15.43 -3.68
CA PRO A 2 -15.02 14.01 -3.99
C PRO A 2 -14.64 13.22 -2.73
N LEU A 3 -15.28 12.06 -2.52
CA LEU A 3 -15.10 11.21 -1.34
C LEU A 3 -14.02 10.16 -1.62
N ALA A 4 -13.05 9.97 -0.72
CA ALA A 4 -12.11 8.85 -0.78
C ALA A 4 -12.55 7.73 0.18
N ALA A 5 -12.42 6.47 -0.23
CA ALA A 5 -12.58 5.32 0.65
C ALA A 5 -11.20 4.76 1.04
N ILE A 6 -10.97 4.56 2.33
CA ILE A 6 -9.74 3.94 2.84
C ILE A 6 -10.08 2.55 3.40
N GLY A 7 -9.60 1.53 2.73
CA GLY A 7 -9.81 0.13 3.09
C GLY A 7 -8.78 -0.37 4.10
N GLN A 8 -9.25 -1.16 5.06
CA GLN A 8 -8.40 -1.95 5.95
C GLN A 8 -8.79 -3.41 5.81
N ILE A 9 -7.79 -4.27 5.58
CA ILE A 9 -7.94 -5.73 5.46
C ILE A 9 -6.91 -6.42 6.36
N ARG A 10 -7.05 -7.74 6.51
CA ARG A 10 -5.97 -8.59 7.03
C ARG A 10 -5.58 -9.56 5.94
N SER A 11 -4.50 -9.28 5.24
CA SER A 11 -3.97 -10.20 4.24
C SER A 11 -3.48 -11.49 4.91
N THR A 12 -3.77 -12.62 4.28
CA THR A 12 -3.27 -13.95 4.63
C THR A 12 -2.36 -14.47 3.52
N ALA A 13 -1.88 -15.72 3.64
CA ALA A 13 -1.12 -16.39 2.59
C ALA A 13 -1.99 -16.89 1.41
N SER A 14 -3.27 -16.51 1.34
CA SER A 14 -4.20 -16.90 0.27
C SER A 14 -4.61 -15.67 -0.58
N PRO A 15 -4.03 -15.51 -1.79
CA PRO A 15 -4.39 -14.42 -2.69
C PRO A 15 -5.88 -14.36 -3.05
N SER A 16 -6.51 -15.51 -3.29
CA SER A 16 -7.94 -15.60 -3.56
C SER A 16 -8.81 -15.12 -2.39
N HIS A 17 -8.46 -15.50 -1.15
CA HIS A 17 -9.16 -15.00 0.04
C HIS A 17 -9.00 -13.48 0.20
N ASN A 18 -7.79 -12.96 -0.02
CA ASN A 18 -7.53 -11.52 0.11
C ASN A 18 -8.22 -10.72 -1.00
N LEU A 19 -8.33 -11.28 -2.20
CA LEU A 19 -9.11 -10.69 -3.30
C LEU A 19 -10.58 -10.52 -2.87
N VAL A 20 -11.20 -11.55 -2.29
CA VAL A 20 -12.61 -11.47 -1.83
C VAL A 20 -12.79 -10.36 -0.80
N GLN A 21 -11.85 -10.19 0.15
CA GLN A 21 -11.87 -9.08 1.11
C GLN A 21 -11.84 -7.72 0.39
N CYS A 22 -10.92 -7.55 -0.57
CA CYS A 22 -10.78 -6.30 -1.31
C CYS A 22 -12.01 -6.01 -2.18
N GLN A 23 -12.60 -7.02 -2.84
CA GLN A 23 -13.80 -6.87 -3.64
C GLN A 23 -15.01 -6.44 -2.80
N SER A 24 -15.13 -6.94 -1.57
CA SER A 24 -16.14 -6.44 -0.62
C SER A 24 -15.96 -4.95 -0.33
N LEU A 25 -14.72 -4.49 -0.17
CA LEU A 25 -14.43 -3.07 0.03
C LEU A 25 -14.67 -2.23 -1.23
N VAL A 26 -14.38 -2.75 -2.42
CA VAL A 26 -14.73 -2.10 -3.71
C VAL A 26 -16.23 -1.87 -3.79
N GLN A 27 -17.04 -2.89 -3.50
CA GLN A 27 -18.50 -2.78 -3.52
C GLN A 27 -18.99 -1.73 -2.52
N LYS A 28 -18.49 -1.75 -1.27
CA LYS A 28 -18.86 -0.77 -0.25
C LYS A 28 -18.47 0.65 -0.62
N ALA A 29 -17.26 0.85 -1.15
CA ALA A 29 -16.76 2.15 -1.58
C ALA A 29 -17.60 2.71 -2.74
N HIS A 30 -17.92 1.86 -3.73
CA HIS A 30 -18.82 2.22 -4.82
C HIS A 30 -20.21 2.61 -4.31
N SER A 31 -20.83 1.80 -3.43
CA SER A 31 -22.14 2.10 -2.85
C SER A 31 -22.15 3.39 -2.02
N ALA A 32 -21.01 3.77 -1.43
CA ALA A 32 -20.84 5.03 -0.71
C ALA A 32 -20.57 6.24 -1.62
N GLY A 33 -20.42 6.05 -2.93
CA GLY A 33 -20.10 7.12 -3.88
C GLY A 33 -18.66 7.60 -3.80
N ALA A 34 -17.73 6.75 -3.37
CA ALA A 34 -16.31 7.09 -3.36
C ALA A 34 -15.78 7.29 -4.79
N ALA A 35 -14.89 8.26 -4.95
CA ALA A 35 -14.22 8.57 -6.21
C ALA A 35 -12.94 7.73 -6.43
N ALA A 36 -12.38 7.14 -5.36
CA ALA A 36 -11.33 6.13 -5.42
C ALA A 36 -11.30 5.31 -4.12
N LEU A 37 -10.78 4.08 -4.20
CA LEU A 37 -10.49 3.21 -3.07
C LEU A 37 -8.98 3.06 -2.87
N PHE A 38 -8.52 3.24 -1.64
CA PHE A 38 -7.12 2.98 -1.23
C PHE A 38 -7.06 1.72 -0.39
N LEU A 39 -6.26 0.75 -0.82
CA LEU A 39 -6.03 -0.53 -0.16
C LEU A 39 -4.60 -0.60 0.40
N PRO A 40 -4.35 -1.41 1.44
CA PRO A 40 -3.05 -1.45 2.11
C PRO A 40 -1.88 -1.98 1.27
N GLU A 41 -0.68 -1.89 1.86
CA GLU A 41 0.52 -2.61 1.42
C GLU A 41 0.29 -4.13 1.52
N ALA A 42 0.93 -4.93 0.65
CA ALA A 42 0.84 -6.39 0.69
C ALA A 42 -0.60 -6.91 0.72
N SER A 43 -1.50 -6.27 -0.05
CA SER A 43 -2.91 -6.65 -0.11
C SER A 43 -3.12 -7.98 -0.82
N ASP A 44 -2.19 -8.39 -1.66
CA ASP A 44 -2.22 -9.68 -2.36
C ASP A 44 -1.95 -10.85 -1.42
N TYR A 45 -0.88 -10.79 -0.62
CA TYR A 45 -0.60 -11.81 0.41
C TYR A 45 0.38 -11.34 1.49
N ILE A 46 0.27 -11.96 2.66
CA ILE A 46 1.30 -11.94 3.70
C ILE A 46 1.53 -13.40 4.11
N THR A 47 2.79 -13.85 4.08
CA THR A 47 3.18 -15.24 4.35
C THR A 47 4.36 -15.31 5.31
N THR A 48 4.45 -16.41 6.07
CA THR A 48 5.60 -16.74 6.91
C THR A 48 6.70 -17.48 6.14
N GLY A 49 6.37 -18.01 4.96
CA GLY A 49 7.33 -18.63 4.04
C GLY A 49 8.03 -17.61 3.14
N PRO A 50 8.86 -18.07 2.18
CA PRO A 50 9.48 -17.19 1.20
C PRO A 50 8.42 -16.46 0.38
N SER A 51 8.45 -15.12 0.35
CA SER A 51 7.47 -14.31 -0.39
C SER A 51 7.37 -14.71 -1.87
N SER A 52 8.51 -15.05 -2.48
CA SER A 52 8.60 -15.49 -3.88
C SER A 52 7.74 -16.72 -4.20
N SER A 53 7.37 -17.54 -3.21
CA SER A 53 6.55 -18.75 -3.42
C SER A 53 5.12 -18.48 -3.85
N LEU A 54 4.55 -17.32 -3.49
CA LEU A 54 3.20 -16.90 -3.86
C LEU A 54 3.18 -15.80 -4.93
N CYS A 55 4.34 -15.21 -5.21
CA CYS A 55 4.49 -14.11 -6.14
C CYS A 55 4.29 -14.58 -7.58
N LYS A 56 3.36 -13.93 -8.29
CA LYS A 56 3.10 -14.19 -9.72
C LYS A 56 3.25 -12.90 -10.52
N PRO A 57 3.67 -12.95 -11.80
CA PRO A 57 3.53 -11.83 -12.70
C PRO A 57 2.08 -11.31 -12.69
N ILE A 58 1.89 -10.00 -12.88
CA ILE A 58 0.55 -9.39 -12.89
C ILE A 58 -0.39 -10.04 -13.92
N THR A 59 0.14 -10.53 -15.03
CA THR A 59 -0.63 -11.24 -16.07
C THR A 59 -1.25 -12.54 -15.58
N ASP A 60 -0.67 -13.15 -14.54
CA ASP A 60 -1.04 -14.48 -14.03
C ASP A 60 -1.57 -14.40 -12.58
N SER A 61 -1.59 -13.19 -12.00
CA SER A 61 -2.05 -12.94 -10.64
C SER A 61 -3.57 -12.83 -10.60
N GLU A 62 -4.23 -13.87 -10.10
CA GLU A 62 -5.69 -13.87 -9.89
C GLU A 62 -6.16 -12.67 -9.06
N PHE A 63 -5.37 -12.25 -8.08
CA PHE A 63 -5.65 -11.10 -7.23
C PHE A 63 -5.68 -9.80 -8.05
N VAL A 64 -4.66 -9.55 -8.86
CA VAL A 64 -4.59 -8.32 -9.65
C VAL A 64 -5.62 -8.33 -10.78
N LEU A 65 -5.79 -9.45 -11.48
CA LEU A 65 -6.81 -9.60 -12.52
C LEU A 65 -8.23 -9.40 -11.96
N GLY A 66 -8.52 -9.96 -10.79
CA GLY A 66 -9.79 -9.79 -10.10
C GLY A 66 -10.06 -8.34 -9.70
N LEU A 67 -9.06 -7.64 -9.16
CA LEU A 67 -9.18 -6.22 -8.83
C LEU A 67 -9.37 -5.33 -10.04
N ARG A 68 -8.66 -5.59 -11.15
CA ARG A 68 -8.85 -4.87 -12.42
C ARG A 68 -10.28 -5.04 -12.94
N ALA A 69 -10.82 -6.26 -12.89
CA ALA A 69 -12.19 -6.53 -13.26
C ALA A 69 -13.18 -5.78 -12.36
N SER A 70 -12.95 -5.74 -11.05
CA SER A 70 -13.79 -4.99 -10.11
C SER A 70 -13.71 -3.47 -10.31
N ALA A 71 -12.52 -2.92 -10.55
CA ALA A 71 -12.33 -1.50 -10.85
C ALA A 71 -13.15 -1.08 -12.09
N LYS A 72 -13.10 -1.89 -13.16
CA LYS A 72 -13.89 -1.70 -14.38
C LYS A 72 -15.39 -1.82 -14.13
N GLN A 73 -15.81 -2.88 -13.43
CA GLN A 73 -17.23 -3.13 -13.15
C GLN A 73 -17.88 -1.97 -12.39
N TYR A 74 -17.19 -1.45 -11.37
CA TYR A 74 -17.71 -0.41 -10.50
C TYR A 74 -17.28 1.00 -10.88
N HIS A 75 -16.54 1.15 -11.98
CA HIS A 75 -15.96 2.42 -12.47
C HIS A 75 -15.20 3.17 -11.36
N LEU A 76 -14.48 2.41 -10.52
CA LEU A 76 -13.84 2.90 -9.31
C LEU A 76 -12.33 2.70 -9.40
N PRO A 77 -11.53 3.79 -9.48
CA PRO A 77 -10.08 3.71 -9.37
C PRO A 77 -9.63 3.10 -8.04
N ILE A 78 -8.58 2.28 -8.06
CA ILE A 78 -8.05 1.55 -6.91
C ILE A 78 -6.54 1.78 -6.79
N ASN A 79 -6.10 2.22 -5.62
CA ASN A 79 -4.71 2.20 -5.21
C ASN A 79 -4.44 0.96 -4.35
N VAL A 80 -3.48 0.10 -4.69
CA VAL A 80 -3.27 -1.17 -3.99
C VAL A 80 -1.81 -1.59 -3.97
N GLY A 81 -1.29 -1.97 -2.81
CA GLY A 81 0.04 -2.55 -2.67
C GLY A 81 0.04 -4.07 -2.93
N ILE A 82 0.97 -4.55 -3.74
CA ILE A 82 1.15 -5.95 -4.12
C ILE A 82 2.64 -6.32 -4.17
N HIS A 83 2.92 -7.60 -4.41
CA HIS A 83 4.24 -8.09 -4.75
C HIS A 83 4.34 -8.40 -6.25
N GLU A 84 5.49 -8.08 -6.86
CA GLU A 84 5.83 -8.47 -8.24
C GLU A 84 7.14 -9.26 -8.30
N PRO A 85 7.30 -10.22 -9.22
CA PRO A 85 8.58 -10.90 -9.40
C PRO A 85 9.62 -9.94 -10.00
N THR A 86 10.88 -10.09 -9.59
CA THR A 86 12.00 -9.30 -10.12
C THR A 86 13.02 -10.19 -10.84
N PRO A 87 13.83 -9.64 -11.77
CA PRO A 87 14.88 -10.40 -12.45
C PRO A 87 15.93 -11.00 -11.50
N SER A 88 16.11 -10.44 -10.30
CA SER A 88 17.06 -10.94 -9.30
C SER A 88 16.57 -12.18 -8.53
N GLY A 89 15.33 -12.62 -8.76
CA GLY A 89 14.68 -13.71 -8.02
C GLY A 89 14.08 -13.28 -6.67
N LYS A 90 14.22 -12.01 -6.30
CA LYS A 90 13.49 -11.36 -5.19
C LYS A 90 12.10 -10.94 -5.64
N VAL A 91 11.30 -10.42 -4.71
CA VAL A 91 10.03 -9.75 -5.02
C VAL A 91 10.19 -8.23 -4.94
N ALA A 92 9.43 -7.47 -5.71
CA ALA A 92 9.28 -6.03 -5.58
C ALA A 92 8.03 -5.76 -4.76
N ASN A 93 8.10 -4.79 -3.84
CA ASN A 93 6.93 -4.26 -3.17
C ASN A 93 6.40 -3.08 -3.99
N THR A 94 5.29 -3.29 -4.68
CA THR A 94 4.77 -2.37 -5.69
C THR A 94 3.41 -1.82 -5.29
N LEU A 95 3.26 -0.50 -5.39
CA LEU A 95 1.99 0.19 -5.34
C LEU A 95 1.47 0.45 -6.75
N LEU A 96 0.28 -0.07 -7.04
CA LEU A 96 -0.41 0.13 -8.30
C LEU A 96 -1.48 1.20 -8.17
N TRP A 97 -1.70 1.93 -9.26
CA TRP A 97 -2.94 2.64 -9.53
C TRP A 97 -3.67 1.95 -10.69
N ILE A 98 -4.82 1.37 -10.39
CA ILE A 98 -5.75 0.79 -11.36
C ILE A 98 -6.83 1.83 -11.61
N ASP A 99 -7.04 2.23 -12.86
CA ASP A 99 -8.05 3.22 -13.21
C ASP A 99 -9.47 2.62 -13.29
N SER A 100 -10.46 3.47 -13.59
CA SER A 100 -11.87 3.07 -13.70
C SER A 100 -12.17 2.16 -14.89
N GLN A 101 -11.24 1.97 -15.83
CA GLN A 101 -11.36 1.02 -16.93
C GLN A 101 -10.70 -0.33 -16.60
N GLY A 102 -10.06 -0.42 -15.43
CA GLY A 102 -9.31 -1.60 -15.00
C GLY A 102 -7.88 -1.62 -15.54
N ASP A 103 -7.36 -0.51 -16.07
CA ASP A 103 -6.00 -0.42 -16.57
C ASP A 103 -5.04 0.03 -15.48
N ILE A 104 -3.86 -0.60 -15.43
CA ILE A 104 -2.79 -0.19 -14.52
C ILE A 104 -2.06 0.97 -15.18
N THR A 105 -2.33 2.18 -14.72
CA THR A 105 -1.78 3.40 -15.33
C THR A 105 -0.53 3.90 -14.62
N HIS A 106 -0.37 3.59 -13.32
CA HIS A 106 0.80 4.00 -12.54
C HIS A 106 1.29 2.87 -11.66
N ARG A 107 2.62 2.85 -11.46
CA ARG A 107 3.33 1.83 -10.73
C ARG A 107 4.50 2.46 -9.98
N TYR A 108 4.52 2.29 -8.67
CA TYR A 108 5.61 2.74 -7.80
C TYR A 108 6.19 1.56 -7.03
N GLN A 109 7.50 1.35 -7.10
CA GLN A 109 8.20 0.34 -6.32
C GLN A 109 8.81 0.97 -5.07
N LYS A 110 8.59 0.36 -3.90
CA LYS A 110 9.03 0.85 -2.59
C LYS A 110 10.51 1.22 -2.59
N LEU A 111 10.81 2.49 -2.31
CA LEU A 111 12.18 3.03 -2.35
C LEU A 111 13.00 2.62 -1.13
N HIS A 112 12.37 2.67 0.06
CA HIS A 112 13.00 2.35 1.33
C HIS A 112 12.47 1.04 1.90
N LEU A 113 13.34 0.03 1.95
CA LEU A 113 13.02 -1.27 2.56
C LEU A 113 13.15 -1.21 4.08
N PHE A 114 12.28 -1.94 4.78
CA PHE A 114 12.26 -2.08 6.22
C PHE A 114 13.40 -2.99 6.69
N ASP A 115 14.57 -2.40 6.86
CA ASP A 115 15.71 -3.01 7.50
C ASP A 115 15.89 -2.39 8.88
N VAL A 116 15.56 -3.15 9.92
CA VAL A 116 15.70 -2.75 11.33
C VAL A 116 16.65 -3.72 12.02
N ASP A 117 17.70 -3.15 12.61
CA ASP A 117 18.69 -3.85 13.42
C ASP A 117 18.86 -3.10 14.74
N ILE A 118 17.99 -3.41 15.70
CA ILE A 118 18.01 -2.81 17.04
C ILE A 118 18.72 -3.78 17.97
N LYS A 119 19.77 -3.31 18.65
CA LYS A 119 20.46 -4.08 19.70
C LYS A 119 19.44 -4.48 20.77
N ASP A 120 19.36 -5.77 21.06
CA ASP A 120 18.37 -6.38 21.98
C ASP A 120 16.89 -6.18 21.56
N GLY A 121 16.64 -5.86 20.28
CA GLY A 121 15.32 -5.65 19.69
C GLY A 121 15.07 -6.51 18.44
N PRO A 122 13.99 -6.23 17.68
CA PRO A 122 13.68 -6.98 16.47
C PRO A 122 14.76 -6.76 15.40
N GLN A 123 15.24 -7.86 14.84
CA GLN A 123 16.08 -7.88 13.64
C GLN A 123 15.24 -8.34 12.46
N LEU A 124 14.90 -7.40 11.58
CA LEU A 124 14.08 -7.63 10.39
C LEU A 124 14.80 -7.01 9.20
N LYS A 125 15.11 -7.81 8.18
CA LYS A 125 15.76 -7.36 6.94
C LYS A 125 14.88 -7.68 5.75
N GLU A 126 13.98 -6.77 5.41
CA GLU A 126 13.13 -6.86 4.20
C GLU A 126 14.02 -6.99 2.94
N SER A 127 15.20 -6.37 2.93
CA SER A 127 16.16 -6.44 1.81
C SER A 127 16.69 -7.83 1.46
N ASN A 128 16.54 -8.82 2.34
CA ASN A 128 16.90 -10.21 2.04
C ASN A 128 16.02 -10.82 0.94
N THR A 129 14.74 -10.45 0.92
CA THR A 129 13.72 -11.06 0.05
C THR A 129 13.08 -10.06 -0.91
N VAL A 130 13.22 -8.76 -0.66
CA VAL A 130 12.62 -7.68 -1.46
C VAL A 130 13.68 -6.87 -2.20
N GLU A 131 13.40 -6.51 -3.45
CA GLU A 131 14.21 -5.59 -4.26
C GLU A 131 13.70 -4.17 -4.11
N ARG A 132 14.61 -3.23 -3.82
CA ARG A 132 14.27 -1.81 -3.65
C ARG A 132 13.99 -1.14 -4.99
N GLY A 133 13.03 -0.22 -5.00
CA GLY A 133 12.87 0.75 -6.08
C GLY A 133 14.06 1.71 -6.16
N ASN A 134 14.18 2.42 -7.29
CA ASN A 134 15.29 3.33 -7.55
C ASN A 134 14.86 4.77 -7.90
N HIS A 135 13.56 5.04 -8.02
CA HIS A 135 13.03 6.39 -8.29
C HIS A 135 11.63 6.56 -7.69
N ILE A 136 11.25 7.82 -7.43
CA ILE A 136 9.85 8.22 -7.27
C ILE A 136 9.25 8.52 -8.64
N ILE A 137 7.96 8.27 -8.81
CA ILE A 137 7.20 8.69 -10.00
C ILE A 137 6.61 10.08 -9.80
N ASP A 138 6.29 10.77 -10.89
CA ASP A 138 5.64 12.08 -10.82
C ASP A 138 4.21 11.96 -10.28
N PRO A 139 3.72 12.95 -9.51
CA PRO A 139 2.32 12.99 -9.11
C PRO A 139 1.41 13.05 -10.33
N PHE A 140 0.29 12.34 -10.28
CA PHE A 140 -0.61 12.21 -11.43
C PHE A 140 -2.05 12.61 -11.07
N PRO A 141 -2.83 13.10 -12.06
CA PRO A 141 -4.19 13.53 -11.81
C PRO A 141 -5.12 12.35 -11.52
N THR A 142 -5.98 12.54 -10.52
CA THR A 142 -7.07 11.62 -10.19
C THR A 142 -8.34 12.43 -9.95
N PRO A 143 -9.53 11.79 -9.84
CA PRO A 143 -10.75 12.48 -9.43
C PRO A 143 -10.67 13.19 -8.06
N LEU A 144 -9.66 12.87 -7.23
CA LEU A 144 -9.43 13.48 -5.92
C LEU A 144 -8.42 14.63 -5.94
N GLY A 145 -7.65 14.79 -7.02
CA GLY A 145 -6.51 15.70 -7.11
C GLY A 145 -5.23 15.00 -7.58
N LEU A 146 -4.09 15.71 -7.50
CA LEU A 146 -2.78 15.15 -7.85
C LEU A 146 -2.27 14.22 -6.73
N VAL A 147 -2.13 12.94 -7.03
CA VAL A 147 -1.69 11.89 -6.09
C VAL A 147 -0.21 11.59 -6.30
N GLY A 148 0.56 11.63 -5.21
CA GLY A 148 1.94 11.13 -5.14
C GLY A 148 1.98 9.81 -4.37
N LEU A 149 2.65 8.80 -4.94
CA LEU A 149 2.71 7.44 -4.38
C LEU A 149 3.94 7.23 -3.50
N GLN A 150 3.74 6.72 -2.29
CA GLN A 150 4.78 6.18 -1.42
C GLN A 150 4.23 4.94 -0.68
N ILE A 151 5.10 4.14 -0.05
CA ILE A 151 4.68 2.92 0.67
C ILE A 151 5.35 2.88 2.04
N CYS A 152 4.53 2.69 3.09
CA CYS A 152 4.95 2.28 4.42
C CYS A 152 6.23 2.95 4.94
N PHE A 153 7.36 2.26 4.89
CA PHE A 153 8.62 2.73 5.46
C PHE A 153 9.16 4.01 4.80
N ASP A 154 8.74 4.32 3.57
CA ASP A 154 8.98 5.61 2.93
C ASP A 154 8.49 6.79 3.80
N LEU A 155 7.48 6.57 4.65
CA LEU A 155 6.95 7.54 5.60
C LEU A 155 8.04 8.11 6.53
N ARG A 156 9.10 7.35 6.82
CA ARG A 156 10.17 7.80 7.72
C ARG A 156 11.13 8.80 7.07
N PHE A 157 11.14 8.87 5.75
CA PHE A 157 12.04 9.71 4.97
C PHE A 157 11.24 10.92 4.45
N PRO A 158 11.51 12.15 4.93
CA PRO A 158 10.77 13.33 4.49
C PRO A 158 11.06 13.73 3.03
N GLU A 159 12.25 13.41 2.52
CA GLU A 159 12.76 13.88 1.24
C GLU A 159 11.87 13.51 0.04
N PRO A 160 11.38 12.27 -0.10
CA PRO A 160 10.51 11.94 -1.22
C PRO A 160 9.13 12.61 -1.12
N ALA A 161 8.62 12.84 0.09
CA ALA A 161 7.35 13.55 0.29
C ALA A 161 7.47 15.02 -0.11
N LEU A 162 8.54 15.69 0.30
CA LEU A 162 8.87 17.07 -0.10
C LEU A 162 9.08 17.17 -1.61
N ALA A 163 9.76 16.18 -2.21
CA ALA A 163 9.96 16.13 -3.66
C ALA A 163 8.64 15.97 -4.44
N LEU A 164 7.74 15.08 -4.00
CA LEU A 164 6.41 14.91 -4.59
C LEU A 164 5.58 16.18 -4.47
N ARG A 165 5.62 16.85 -3.31
CA ARG A 165 4.95 18.14 -3.10
C ARG A 165 5.53 19.23 -3.99
N ALA A 166 6.84 19.33 -4.15
CA ALA A 166 7.46 20.27 -5.07
C ALA A 166 7.01 20.07 -6.53
N ARG A 167 6.59 18.85 -6.89
CA ARG A 167 5.98 18.49 -8.17
C ARG A 167 4.46 18.61 -8.21
N GLY A 168 3.84 19.19 -7.17
CA GLY A 168 2.43 19.52 -7.14
C GLY A 168 1.50 18.48 -6.48
N ALA A 169 2.04 17.47 -5.78
CA ALA A 169 1.21 16.49 -5.07
C ALA A 169 0.29 17.17 -4.03
N GLN A 170 -1.02 16.95 -4.18
CA GLN A 170 -2.06 17.39 -3.25
C GLN A 170 -2.41 16.30 -2.24
N ILE A 171 -2.18 15.03 -2.62
CA ILE A 171 -2.42 13.85 -1.82
C ILE A 171 -1.14 13.00 -1.84
N LEU A 172 -0.67 12.57 -0.66
CA LEU A 172 0.41 11.61 -0.51
C LEU A 172 -0.15 10.31 0.05
N THR A 173 0.28 9.17 -0.49
CA THR A 173 -0.16 7.85 -0.02
C THR A 173 0.92 7.15 0.81
N TYR A 174 0.51 6.44 1.86
CA TYR A 174 1.35 5.52 2.62
C TYR A 174 0.60 4.23 2.98
N PRO A 175 0.11 3.45 2.00
CA PRO A 175 -0.37 2.09 2.27
C PRO A 175 0.68 1.31 3.04
N SER A 176 0.27 0.60 4.10
CA SER A 176 1.22 0.06 5.09
C SER A 176 0.80 -1.25 5.74
N ALA A 177 1.78 -2.09 6.03
CA ALA A 177 1.74 -3.19 6.98
C ALA A 177 2.55 -2.83 8.24
N PHE A 178 2.16 -1.75 8.91
CA PHE A 178 2.91 -1.17 10.03
C PHE A 178 2.91 -2.12 11.24
N THR A 179 4.08 -2.35 11.87
CA THR A 179 4.18 -3.28 13.00
C THR A 179 3.54 -2.70 14.27
N VAL A 180 2.87 -3.55 15.05
CA VAL A 180 2.15 -3.15 16.28
C VAL A 180 3.07 -2.42 17.28
N PRO A 181 4.30 -2.89 17.59
CA PRO A 181 5.18 -2.17 18.51
C PRO A 181 5.55 -0.77 18.03
N THR A 182 5.83 -0.63 16.73
CA THR A 182 6.17 0.67 16.12
C THR A 182 4.98 1.61 16.12
N GLY A 183 3.78 1.10 15.86
CA GLY A 183 2.54 1.86 15.95
C GLY A 183 2.27 2.33 17.38
N ARG A 184 2.42 1.45 18.37
CA ARG A 184 2.24 1.76 19.81
C ARG A 184 3.26 2.76 20.34
N ALA A 185 4.47 2.80 19.77
CA ALA A 185 5.47 3.84 20.06
C ALA A 185 5.07 5.23 19.54
N GLY A 186 3.89 5.38 18.91
CA GLY A 186 3.34 6.66 18.45
C GLY A 186 3.82 7.09 17.06
N HIS A 187 4.69 6.32 16.42
CA HIS A 187 5.29 6.73 15.13
C HIS A 187 4.26 6.82 14.00
N TRP A 188 3.23 5.96 14.01
CA TRP A 188 2.26 5.91 12.92
C TRP A 188 1.52 7.24 12.74
N GLU A 189 0.81 7.71 13.76
CA GLU A 189 0.06 8.96 13.69
C GLU A 189 1.00 10.16 13.54
N VAL A 190 2.07 10.21 14.34
CA VAL A 190 2.99 11.36 14.36
C VAL A 190 3.62 11.59 12.99
N LEU A 191 4.12 10.53 12.34
CA LEU A 191 4.76 10.68 11.03
C LEU A 191 3.74 11.03 9.94
N LEU A 192 2.55 10.41 9.92
CA LEU A 192 1.52 10.75 8.94
C LEU A 192 1.09 12.21 9.05
N ARG A 193 0.89 12.70 10.28
CA ARG A 193 0.55 14.11 10.54
C ARG A 193 1.70 15.04 10.18
N ALA A 194 2.95 14.66 10.49
CA ALA A 194 4.11 15.43 10.10
C ALA A 194 4.18 15.63 8.58
N ARG A 195 4.02 14.54 7.79
CA ARG A 195 3.97 14.63 6.32
C ARG A 195 2.84 15.54 5.85
N ALA A 196 1.63 15.37 6.39
CA ALA A 196 0.49 16.20 6.01
C ALA A 196 0.75 17.70 6.26
N ILE A 197 1.32 18.04 7.42
CA ILE A 197 1.58 19.43 7.83
C ILE A 197 2.71 20.03 7.02
N GLU A 198 3.87 19.36 6.94
CA GLU A 198 5.07 19.91 6.29
C GLU A 198 4.91 20.04 4.78
N THR A 199 4.18 19.12 4.15
CA THR A 199 3.91 19.18 2.72
C THR A 199 2.63 19.90 2.39
N GLN A 200 1.82 20.31 3.38
CA GLN A 200 0.48 20.90 3.21
C GLN A 200 -0.41 20.08 2.24
N SER A 201 -0.35 18.76 2.36
CA SER A 201 -1.07 17.80 1.50
C SER A 201 -2.00 16.94 2.35
N TYR A 202 -3.05 16.39 1.75
CA TYR A 202 -3.76 15.28 2.36
C TYR A 202 -2.86 14.05 2.41
N VAL A 203 -2.99 13.26 3.47
CA VAL A 203 -2.28 11.99 3.61
C VAL A 203 -3.29 10.86 3.70
N VAL A 204 -3.15 9.86 2.82
CA VAL A 204 -4.01 8.67 2.76
C VAL A 204 -3.18 7.42 3.05
N ALA A 205 -3.48 6.74 4.14
CA ALA A 205 -2.68 5.60 4.61
C ALA A 205 -3.56 4.40 4.95
N ALA A 206 -3.90 3.62 3.92
CA ALA A 206 -4.60 2.34 4.09
C ALA A 206 -3.68 1.33 4.80
N ALA A 207 -4.14 0.74 5.90
CA ALA A 207 -3.28 -0.10 6.74
C ALA A 207 -3.81 -1.52 6.85
N GLN A 208 -2.90 -2.50 6.94
CA GLN A 208 -3.22 -3.84 7.38
C GLN A 208 -3.78 -3.83 8.80
N LYS A 209 -4.71 -4.74 9.09
CA LYS A 209 -5.23 -4.98 10.43
C LYS A 209 -4.29 -5.94 11.16
N ALA A 210 -3.88 -5.55 12.36
CA ALA A 210 -3.11 -6.42 13.25
C ALA A 210 -3.92 -7.67 13.67
N GLU A 211 -3.20 -8.72 14.04
CA GLU A 211 -3.80 -9.78 14.85
C GLU A 211 -4.38 -9.20 16.14
N ALA A 212 -5.57 -9.66 16.53
CA ALA A 212 -6.04 -9.41 17.87
C ALA A 212 -5.02 -10.06 18.82
N GLU A 213 -4.51 -9.32 19.80
CA GLU A 213 -3.81 -9.97 20.91
C GLU A 213 -4.75 -11.04 21.45
N ALA A 214 -4.31 -12.31 21.47
CA ALA A 214 -4.96 -13.30 22.28
C ALA A 214 -5.07 -12.68 23.67
N ALA A 215 -6.30 -12.50 24.16
CA ALA A 215 -6.52 -11.94 25.48
C ALA A 215 -5.60 -12.69 26.44
N SER A 216 -4.53 -12.04 26.88
CA SER A 216 -3.70 -12.55 27.95
C SER A 216 -4.66 -12.64 29.13
N ASN A 217 -5.06 -13.86 29.46
CA ASN A 217 -5.91 -14.13 30.60
C ASN A 217 -5.39 -13.33 31.80
N MET A 218 -6.26 -12.47 32.33
CA MET A 218 -6.08 -11.83 33.62
C MET A 218 -5.85 -12.87 34.71
#